data_AF-A0AAD6JFZ5-F1
#
_entry.id   AF-A0AAD6JFZ5-F1
#
_cell.length_a   1.000
_cell.length_b   1.000
_cell.length_c   1.000
_cell.angle_alpha   90.00
_cell.angle_beta   90.00
_cell.angle_gamma   90.00
#
_symmetry.space_group_name_H-M   'P 1'
#
loop_
_entity.id
_entity.type
_entity.pdbx_description
1 polymer ?
#
loop_
_entity_poly.entity_id
_entity_poly.type
_entity_poly.pdbx_seq_one_letter_code
_entity_poly.pdbx_strand_id
1 'polypeptide(L)'
;MLICLFVVGSGALGCESLKTSALMGVSCGERGRLALTDDDVIEKNNSTRQFLFRDWNMGQVKSTVAASAAALIYPHLMIEAWQNRVSPETENVFDETFWEHLTAVVIALN
;
A
#
# COMPACT_ATOMS: atom_id res chain seq x y z
N MET A 1 5.32 -7.75 13.93
CA MET A 1 6.77 -7.87 13.59
C MET A 1 7.37 -6.49 13.35
N LEU A 2 8.64 -6.25 13.68
CA LEU A 2 9.35 -4.97 13.47
C LEU A 2 9.77 -4.81 12.00
N ILE A 3 8.82 -4.83 11.08
CA ILE A 3 9.07 -4.61 9.64
C ILE A 3 8.51 -3.25 9.25
N CYS A 4 9.36 -2.43 8.64
CA CYS A 4 8.97 -1.24 7.90
C CYS A 4 8.92 -1.63 6.41
N LEU A 5 7.71 -1.85 5.91
CA LEU A 5 7.46 -2.29 4.54
C LEU A 5 7.02 -1.11 3.70
N PHE A 6 7.61 -0.93 2.52
CA PHE A 6 7.10 0.00 1.52
C PHE A 6 6.54 -0.76 0.33
N VAL A 7 5.27 -0.54 0.01
CA VAL A 7 4.57 -1.16 -1.12
C VAL A 7 4.32 -0.08 -2.17
N VAL A 8 4.86 -0.29 -3.37
CA VAL A 8 4.73 0.63 -4.50
C VAL A 8 3.74 0.04 -5.50
N GLY A 9 2.54 0.59 -5.53
CA GLY A 9 1.41 0.11 -6.32
C GLY A 9 0.41 -0.70 -5.49
N SER A 10 -0.87 -0.41 -5.70
CA SER A 10 -2.03 -1.03 -5.07
C SER A 10 -2.97 -1.68 -6.09
N GLY A 11 -2.43 -2.02 -7.28
CA GLY A 11 -3.10 -2.80 -8.30
C GLY A 11 -3.32 -4.28 -7.89
N ALA A 12 -3.39 -5.20 -8.86
CA ALA A 12 -3.72 -6.60 -8.57
C ALA A 12 -2.68 -7.26 -7.64
N LEU A 13 -1.40 -7.09 -7.95
CA LEU A 13 -0.29 -7.57 -7.12
C LEU A 13 -0.23 -6.86 -5.77
N GLY A 14 -0.54 -5.55 -5.74
CA GLY A 14 -0.56 -4.77 -4.52
C GLY A 14 -1.65 -5.25 -3.55
N CYS A 15 -2.85 -5.53 -4.06
CA CYS A 15 -3.95 -6.10 -3.29
C CYS A 15 -3.58 -7.46 -2.66
N GLU A 16 -2.98 -8.36 -3.44
CA GLU A 16 -2.54 -9.68 -2.97
C GLU A 16 -1.40 -9.57 -1.93
N SER A 17 -0.46 -8.66 -2.17
CA SER A 17 0.65 -8.38 -1.25
C SER A 17 0.14 -7.84 0.08
N LEU A 18 -0.77 -6.85 0.06
CA LEU A 18 -1.36 -6.26 1.26
C LEU A 18 -2.13 -7.29 2.09
N LYS A 19 -2.96 -8.12 1.46
CA LYS A 19 -3.65 -9.22 2.15
C LYS A 19 -2.66 -10.18 2.81
N THR A 20 -1.62 -10.58 2.07
CA THR A 20 -0.61 -11.52 2.58
C THR A 20 0.16 -10.91 3.76
N SER A 21 0.61 -9.66 3.63
CA SER A 21 1.29 -8.92 4.70
C SER A 21 0.43 -8.77 5.94
N ALA A 22 -0.86 -8.42 5.78
CA ALA A 22 -1.81 -8.31 6.88
C ALA A 22 -2.00 -9.65 7.62
N LEU A 23 -2.23 -10.74 6.88
CA LEU A 23 -2.43 -12.08 7.47
C LEU A 23 -1.16 -12.65 8.12
N MET A 24 0.02 -12.26 7.65
CA MET A 24 1.31 -12.62 8.25
C MET A 24 1.68 -11.75 9.46
N GLY A 25 0.91 -10.72 9.80
CA GLY A 25 1.23 -9.80 10.90
C GLY A 25 2.46 -8.91 10.64
N VAL A 26 2.78 -8.69 9.35
CA VAL A 26 3.81 -7.74 8.93
C VAL A 26 3.40 -6.34 9.37
N SER A 27 4.36 -5.54 9.84
CA SER A 27 4.11 -4.16 10.28
C SER A 27 3.06 -3.98 11.40
N CYS A 28 2.75 -5.04 12.16
CA CYS A 28 1.79 -4.99 13.27
C CYS A 28 2.43 -4.75 14.66
N GLY A 29 3.75 -4.56 14.74
CA GLY A 29 4.43 -4.22 15.99
C GLY A 29 4.46 -2.70 16.23
N GLU A 30 4.74 -2.25 17.46
CA GLU A 30 4.73 -0.83 17.82
C GLU A 30 5.59 0.07 16.90
N ARG A 31 6.74 -0.46 16.44
CA ARG A 31 7.65 0.23 15.49
C ARG A 31 7.51 -0.27 14.04
N GLY A 32 6.64 -1.23 13.78
CA GLY A 32 6.35 -1.67 12.42
C GLY A 32 5.49 -0.63 11.70
N ARG A 33 5.73 -0.46 10.40
CA ARG A 33 4.96 0.44 9.54
C ARG A 33 4.84 -0.15 8.14
N LEU A 34 3.71 0.07 7.49
CA LEU A 34 3.51 -0.27 6.08
C LEU A 34 3.14 1.02 5.35
N ALA A 35 4.08 1.56 4.57
CA ALA A 35 3.79 2.65 3.66
C ALA A 35 3.29 2.08 2.33
N LEU A 36 2.14 2.53 1.85
CA LEU A 36 1.57 2.13 0.57
C LEU A 36 1.42 3.38 -0.29
N THR A 37 1.99 3.38 -1.49
CA THR A 37 1.77 4.47 -2.45
C THR A 37 1.22 3.96 -3.78
N ASP A 38 0.31 4.73 -4.36
CA ASP A 38 -0.25 4.53 -5.69
C ASP A 38 -0.88 5.86 -6.12
N ASP A 39 -0.49 6.37 -7.28
CA ASP A 39 -0.96 7.67 -7.79
C ASP A 39 -2.20 7.56 -8.70
N ASP A 40 -2.74 6.35 -8.87
CA ASP A 40 -3.97 6.13 -9.62
C ASP A 40 -5.25 6.20 -8.74
N VAL A 41 -6.38 6.35 -9.43
CA VAL A 41 -7.73 6.16 -8.91
C VAL A 41 -8.34 4.84 -9.38
N ILE A 42 -9.37 4.38 -8.67
CA ILE A 42 -10.08 3.14 -8.98
C ILE A 42 -10.95 3.34 -10.22
N GLU A 43 -10.77 2.45 -11.21
CA GLU A 43 -11.52 2.42 -12.46
C GLU A 43 -12.25 1.08 -12.66
N LYS A 44 -13.25 1.07 -13.56
CA LYS A 44 -14.19 -0.05 -13.71
C LYS A 44 -13.50 -1.30 -14.27
N ASN A 45 -12.56 -1.09 -15.18
CA ASN A 45 -11.74 -2.12 -15.84
C ASN A 45 -10.82 -2.87 -14.86
N ASN A 46 -10.48 -2.25 -13.72
CA ASN A 46 -9.47 -2.71 -12.79
C ASN A 46 -10.03 -3.67 -11.72
N SER A 47 -11.34 -3.61 -11.47
CA SER A 47 -11.98 -4.24 -10.30
C SER A 47 -12.02 -5.79 -10.34
N THR A 48 -11.98 -6.41 -11.52
CA THR A 48 -12.03 -7.89 -11.64
C THR A 48 -10.77 -8.58 -11.10
N ARG A 49 -9.65 -7.86 -11.00
CA ARG A 49 -8.35 -8.38 -10.55
C ARG A 49 -7.82 -7.69 -9.29
N GLN A 50 -8.56 -6.71 -8.75
CA GLN A 50 -8.17 -5.89 -7.61
C GLN A 50 -9.23 -6.02 -6.50
N PHE A 51 -9.21 -7.17 -5.81
CA PHE A 51 -10.29 -7.61 -4.92
C PHE A 51 -10.45 -6.75 -3.65
N LEU A 52 -9.54 -5.82 -3.35
CA LEU A 52 -9.72 -4.85 -2.25
C LEU A 52 -10.71 -3.74 -2.61
N PHE A 53 -11.02 -3.56 -3.89
CA PHE A 53 -11.91 -2.50 -4.37
C PHE A 53 -13.33 -3.00 -4.62
N ARG A 54 -14.29 -2.09 -4.52
CA ARG A 54 -15.72 -2.34 -4.75
C ARG A 54 -16.28 -1.30 -5.70
N ASP A 55 -17.43 -1.58 -6.29
CA ASP A 55 -18.07 -0.67 -7.26
C ASP A 55 -18.34 0.73 -6.68
N TRP A 56 -18.59 0.85 -5.36
CA TRP A 56 -18.79 2.14 -4.70
C TRP A 56 -17.48 2.90 -4.43
N ASN A 57 -16.31 2.29 -4.62
CA ASN A 57 -15.01 2.95 -4.48
C ASN A 57 -14.53 3.60 -5.80
N MET A 58 -15.32 3.53 -6.86
CA MET A 58 -14.98 4.08 -8.16
C MET A 58 -14.64 5.58 -8.09
N GLY A 59 -13.54 5.97 -8.74
CA GLY A 59 -13.01 7.33 -8.73
C GLY A 59 -12.29 7.73 -7.43
N GLN A 60 -12.27 6.86 -6.41
CA GLN A 60 -11.49 7.09 -5.20
C GLN A 60 -10.04 6.66 -5.43
N VAL A 61 -9.14 7.23 -4.62
CA VAL A 61 -7.71 6.95 -4.64
C VAL A 61 -7.44 5.48 -4.27
N LYS A 62 -6.69 4.76 -5.10
CA LYS A 62 -6.45 3.32 -4.89
C LYS A 62 -5.73 3.06 -3.57
N SER A 63 -4.64 3.76 -3.28
CA SER A 63 -3.84 3.54 -2.07
C SER A 63 -4.66 3.73 -0.79
N THR A 64 -5.49 4.78 -0.74
CA THR A 64 -6.34 5.09 0.43
C THR A 64 -7.38 4.01 0.68
N VAL A 65 -8.07 3.56 -0.38
CA VAL A 65 -9.07 2.50 -0.27
C VAL A 65 -8.42 1.16 0.05
N ALA A 66 -7.29 0.83 -0.58
CA ALA A 66 -6.56 -0.41 -0.34
C ALA A 66 -6.05 -0.49 1.10
N ALA A 67 -5.51 0.60 1.65
CA ALA A 67 -5.08 0.65 3.03
C ALA A 67 -6.23 0.46 4.01
N SER A 68 -7.36 1.13 3.76
CA SER A 68 -8.57 0.98 4.56
C SER A 68 -9.09 -0.47 4.52
N ALA A 69 -9.12 -1.08 3.34
CA ALA A 69 -9.54 -2.48 3.18
C ALA A 69 -8.57 -3.45 3.88
N ALA A 70 -7.26 -3.21 3.81
CA ALA A 70 -6.26 -4.02 4.49
C ALA A 70 -6.37 -3.91 6.03
N ALA A 71 -6.61 -2.71 6.55
CA ALA A 71 -6.85 -2.49 7.98
C ALA A 71 -8.14 -3.18 8.48
N LEU A 72 -9.15 -3.31 7.62
CA LEU A 72 -10.35 -4.11 7.93
C LEU A 72 -10.07 -5.62 7.97
N ILE A 73 -9.12 -6.11 7.14
CA ILE A 73 -8.67 -7.51 7.19
C ILE A 73 -7.94 -7.79 8.51
N TYR A 74 -7.08 -6.88 8.96
CA TYR A 74 -6.34 -7.02 10.20
C TYR A 74 -6.17 -5.67 10.93
N PRO A 75 -6.95 -5.39 12.01
CA PRO A 75 -6.98 -4.08 12.66
C PRO A 75 -5.67 -3.62 13.33
N HIS A 76 -4.73 -4.54 13.58
CA HIS A 76 -3.41 -4.20 14.14
C HIS A 76 -2.38 -3.81 13.07
N LEU A 77 -2.74 -3.85 11.79
CA LEU A 77 -1.86 -3.43 10.71
C LEU A 77 -1.61 -1.92 10.77
N MET A 78 -0.36 -1.51 10.98
CA MET A 78 0.04 -0.11 11.00
C MET A 78 0.35 0.37 9.58
N ILE A 79 -0.69 0.75 8.83
CA ILE A 79 -0.61 1.13 7.42
C ILE A 79 -0.86 2.63 7.19
N GLU A 80 -0.10 3.23 6.29
CA GLU A 80 -0.24 4.60 5.83
C GLU A 80 -0.33 4.65 4.30
N ALA A 81 -1.25 5.45 3.75
CA ALA A 81 -1.55 5.51 2.33
C ALA A 81 -1.15 6.85 1.72
N TRP A 82 -0.28 6.81 0.71
CA TRP A 82 0.27 7.97 0.00
C TRP A 82 -0.16 7.93 -1.46
N GLN A 83 -0.07 9.06 -2.15
CA GLN A 83 -0.50 9.21 -3.56
C GLN A 83 0.63 9.66 -4.48
N ASN A 84 1.86 9.64 -3.98
CA ASN A 84 3.01 10.11 -4.71
C ASN A 84 3.50 8.98 -5.63
N ARG A 85 3.58 9.26 -6.93
CA ARG A 85 4.26 8.39 -7.88
C ARG A 85 5.72 8.25 -7.45
N VAL A 86 6.23 7.03 -7.36
CA VAL A 86 7.66 6.83 -7.09
C VAL A 86 8.45 7.16 -8.36
N SER A 87 9.11 8.31 -8.35
CA SER A 87 9.95 8.81 -9.45
C SER A 87 10.96 9.85 -8.96
N PRO A 88 11.98 10.21 -9.76
CA PRO A 88 12.96 11.24 -9.38
C PRO A 88 12.34 12.57 -8.96
N GLU A 89 11.18 12.93 -9.51
CA GLU A 89 10.45 14.15 -9.19
C GLU A 89 9.87 14.16 -7.76
N THR A 90 9.84 13.01 -7.08
CA THR A 90 9.29 12.84 -5.74
C THR A 90 10.33 12.42 -4.70
N GLU A 91 11.62 12.56 -5.01
CA GLU A 91 12.71 12.29 -4.05
C GLU A 91 12.64 13.18 -2.81
N ASN A 92 11.99 14.35 -2.89
CA ASN A 92 11.72 15.18 -1.71
C ASN A 92 10.64 14.58 -0.78
N VAL A 93 9.87 13.60 -1.25
CA VAL A 93 8.85 12.87 -0.49
C VAL A 93 9.41 11.52 -0.02
N PHE A 94 10.07 10.79 -0.92
CA PHE A 94 10.78 9.56 -0.64
C PHE A 94 12.28 9.85 -0.56
N ASP A 95 12.68 10.60 0.47
CA ASP A 95 14.06 11.03 0.67
C ASP A 95 14.94 9.92 1.27
N GLU A 96 16.24 10.19 1.39
CA GLU A 96 17.22 9.25 1.97
C GLU A 96 16.77 8.76 3.35
N THR A 97 16.22 9.65 4.18
CA THR A 97 15.72 9.28 5.50
C THR A 97 14.57 8.27 5.39
N PHE A 98 13.62 8.46 4.49
CA PHE A 98 12.55 7.49 4.25
C PHE A 98 13.11 6.11 3.88
N TRP A 99 14.04 6.05 2.91
CA TRP A 99 14.61 4.79 2.42
C TRP A 99 15.44 4.05 3.46
N GLU A 100 16.24 4.76 4.27
CA GLU A 100 17.09 4.16 5.29
C GLU A 100 16.32 3.42 6.39
N HIS A 101 15.07 3.82 6.66
CA HIS A 101 14.24 3.20 7.68
C HIS A 101 13.48 1.95 7.20
N LEU A 102 13.55 1.62 5.91
CA LEU A 102 12.82 0.49 5.35
C LEU A 102 13.53 -0.84 5.62
N THR A 103 12.73 -1.85 5.95
CA THR A 103 13.18 -3.24 6.01
C THR A 103 13.11 -3.91 4.64
N ALA A 104 12.07 -3.59 3.86
CA ALA A 104 11.86 -4.16 2.54
C ALA A 104 10.98 -3.24 1.68
N VAL A 105 11.15 -3.39 0.36
CA VAL A 105 10.32 -2.74 -0.66
C VAL A 105 9.64 -3.83 -1.49
N VAL A 106 8.34 -3.69 -1.72
CA VAL A 106 7.56 -4.53 -2.61
C VAL A 106 7.11 -3.68 -3.79
N ILE A 107 7.61 -4.04 -4.97
CA ILE A 107 7.22 -3.40 -6.23
C ILE A 107 6.03 -4.17 -6.79
N ALA A 108 4.89 -3.49 -6.89
CA ALA A 108 3.63 -4.00 -7.41
C ALA A 108 3.11 -3.12 -8.56
N LEU A 109 4.04 -2.67 -9.40
CA LEU A 109 3.79 -1.90 -10.61
C LEU A 109 3.34 -2.83 -11.74
N ASN A 110 2.48 -2.32 -12.63
CA ASN A 110 2.06 -2.97 -13.87
C ASN A 110 2.58 -2.20 -15.07
#